data_AF-A0A5N8WXZ4-F1
#
_entry.id   AF-A0A5N8WXZ4-F1
#
_cell.length_a   1.000
_cell.length_b   1.000
_cell.length_c   1.000
_cell.angle_alpha   90.00
_cell.angle_beta   90.00
_cell.angle_gamma   90.00
#
_symmetry.space_group_name_H-M   'P 1'
#
loop_
_entity.id
_entity.type
_entity.pdbx_description
1 polymer ?
#
loop_
_entity_poly.entity_id
_entity_poly.type
_entity_poly.pdbx_seq_one_letter_code
_entity_poly.pdbx_strand_id
1 'polypeptide(L)'
;MLVGLGMLECEGGDLYGNTPETEAFLVEGRETYVGGLLDLMGGQMWQCWSGFTDMLRTGRPQYAPTGTDEGTVFDVHYADPDTLTTFLTAMSGISAGPARALAEAFPWDRHRSVVDIGTAQGRLPVELARTHAHLAVGGFDLPTVGPAFQSYVAESGLSERITFCPGDFSTDELPTADVLVMGHSPRTARPSTTAA
;
A
#
# COMPACT_ATOMS: atom_id res chain seq x y z
N MET A 1 -14.42 -0.40 -27.32
CA MET A 1 -13.20 -0.98 -26.73
C MET A 1 -13.44 -1.46 -25.29
N LEU A 2 -13.92 -0.62 -24.36
CA LEU A 2 -14.18 -1.02 -22.97
C LEU A 2 -15.23 -2.14 -22.82
N VAL A 3 -16.26 -2.15 -23.66
CA VAL A 3 -17.23 -3.28 -23.74
C VAL A 3 -16.56 -4.58 -24.17
N GLY A 4 -15.67 -4.51 -25.16
CA GLY A 4 -14.90 -5.68 -25.63
C GLY A 4 -13.85 -6.17 -24.62
N LEU A 5 -13.49 -5.33 -23.64
CA LEU A 5 -12.61 -5.66 -22.51
C LEU A 5 -13.39 -6.11 -21.27
N GLY A 6 -14.73 -6.17 -21.34
CA GLY A 6 -15.58 -6.56 -20.20
C GLY A 6 -15.61 -5.54 -19.05
N MET A 7 -15.29 -4.27 -19.33
CA MET A 7 -15.34 -3.22 -18.29
C MET A 7 -16.66 -2.46 -18.29
N LEU A 8 -17.37 -2.44 -19.42
CA LEU A 8 -18.69 -1.83 -19.55
C LEU A 8 -19.65 -2.81 -20.21
N GLU A 9 -20.91 -2.74 -19.82
CA GLU A 9 -22.01 -3.38 -20.53
C GLU A 9 -22.65 -2.38 -21.47
N CYS A 10 -23.17 -2.85 -22.60
CA CYS A 10 -23.87 -2.02 -23.56
C CYS A 10 -25.27 -2.57 -23.79
N GLU A 11 -26.28 -1.79 -23.40
CA GLU A 11 -27.67 -2.10 -23.65
C GLU A 11 -28.16 -1.37 -24.89
N GLY A 12 -28.67 -2.12 -25.87
CA GLY A 12 -29.31 -1.55 -27.06
C GLY A 12 -28.38 -0.76 -28.01
N GLY A 13 -27.06 -0.76 -27.79
CA GLY A 13 -26.07 -0.06 -28.63
C GLY A 13 -25.69 1.35 -28.17
N ASP A 14 -26.53 1.97 -27.33
CA ASP A 14 -26.43 3.41 -27.00
C ASP A 14 -26.36 3.69 -25.49
N LEU A 15 -26.73 2.72 -24.64
CA LEU A 15 -26.66 2.83 -23.19
C LEU A 15 -25.48 2.02 -22.66
N TYR A 16 -24.64 2.65 -21.84
CA TYR A 16 -23.46 2.02 -21.25
C TYR A 16 -23.57 2.02 -19.72
N GLY A 17 -23.28 0.87 -19.12
CA GLY A 17 -23.26 0.68 -17.66
C GLY A 17 -21.97 0.02 -17.20
N ASN A 18 -21.64 0.17 -15.91
CA ASN A 18 -20.54 -0.56 -15.30
C ASN A 18 -20.88 -2.05 -15.22
N THR A 19 -19.89 -2.91 -15.48
CA THR A 19 -19.95 -4.30 -15.01
C THR A 19 -19.84 -4.35 -13.48
N PRO A 20 -20.22 -5.47 -12.82
CA PRO A 20 -20.04 -5.62 -11.38
C PRO A 20 -18.60 -5.37 -10.90
N GLU A 21 -17.60 -5.75 -11.69
CA GLU A 21 -16.18 -5.53 -11.39
C GLU A 21 -15.81 -4.05 -11.49
N THR A 22 -16.22 -3.36 -12.55
CA THR A 22 -15.98 -1.92 -12.71
C THR A 22 -16.67 -1.12 -11.60
N GLU A 23 -17.90 -1.51 -11.24
CA GLU A 23 -18.64 -0.88 -10.14
C GLU A 23 -17.93 -1.07 -8.78
N ALA A 24 -17.35 -2.24 -8.54
CA ALA A 24 -16.65 -2.55 -7.31
C ALA A 24 -15.28 -1.86 -7.20
N PHE A 25 -14.50 -1.84 -8.28
CA PHE A 25 -13.09 -1.47 -8.22
C PHE A 25 -12.76 -0.10 -8.85
N LEU A 26 -13.60 0.43 -9.74
CA LEU A 26 -13.29 1.66 -10.51
C LEU A 26 -14.20 2.85 -10.17
N VAL A 27 -15.13 2.69 -9.23
CA VAL A 27 -15.96 3.79 -8.71
C VAL A 27 -15.25 4.47 -7.54
N GLU A 28 -14.97 5.76 -7.68
CA GLU A 28 -14.37 6.59 -6.63
C GLU A 28 -15.19 6.55 -5.33
N GLY A 29 -14.50 6.49 -4.20
CA GLY A 29 -15.11 6.45 -2.86
C GLY A 29 -15.52 5.06 -2.38
N ARG A 30 -15.41 4.00 -3.21
CA ARG A 30 -15.53 2.61 -2.72
C ARG A 30 -14.29 2.21 -1.92
N GLU A 31 -14.47 1.39 -0.88
CA GLU A 31 -13.35 0.87 -0.08
C GLU A 31 -12.35 0.02 -0.88
N THR A 32 -12.79 -0.50 -2.03
CA THR A 32 -12.04 -1.33 -2.98
C THR A 32 -11.58 -0.56 -4.20
N TYR A 33 -11.74 0.77 -4.23
CA TYR A 33 -11.34 1.58 -5.38
C TYR A 33 -9.83 1.45 -5.67
N VAL A 34 -9.48 1.13 -6.92
CA VAL A 34 -8.09 0.98 -7.38
C VAL A 34 -7.67 2.04 -8.41
N GLY A 35 -8.49 3.06 -8.67
CA GLY A 35 -8.17 4.05 -9.71
C GLY A 35 -6.90 4.86 -9.40
N GLY A 36 -6.59 5.11 -8.13
CA GLY A 36 -5.32 5.72 -7.74
C GLY A 36 -4.09 4.89 -8.16
N LEU A 37 -4.19 3.56 -8.18
CA LEU A 37 -3.13 2.69 -8.73
C LEU A 37 -3.05 2.86 -10.25
N LEU A 38 -4.20 2.90 -10.94
CA LEU A 38 -4.23 3.06 -12.39
C LEU A 38 -3.62 4.40 -12.84
N ASP A 39 -3.84 5.47 -12.08
CA ASP A 39 -3.21 6.77 -12.32
C ASP A 39 -1.68 6.69 -12.13
N LEU A 40 -1.23 6.03 -11.07
CA LEU A 40 0.20 5.78 -10.83
C LEU A 40 0.84 4.96 -11.97
N MET A 41 0.13 3.92 -12.44
CA MET A 41 0.58 3.06 -13.53
C MET A 41 0.62 3.79 -14.87
N GLY A 42 -0.44 4.56 -15.18
CA GLY A 42 -0.57 5.34 -16.41
C GLY A 42 0.42 6.49 -16.50
N GLY A 43 0.84 7.05 -15.37
CA GLY A 43 1.86 8.07 -15.28
C GLY A 43 3.28 7.51 -15.18
N GLN A 44 3.72 7.27 -13.95
CA GLN A 44 5.13 6.99 -13.60
C GLN A 44 5.59 5.64 -14.17
N MET A 45 4.76 4.61 -14.05
CA MET A 45 5.14 3.25 -14.46
C MET A 45 5.22 3.13 -15.99
N TRP A 46 4.37 3.84 -16.73
CA TRP A 46 4.43 3.90 -18.20
C TRP A 46 5.76 4.47 -18.71
N GLN A 47 6.32 5.49 -18.03
CA GLN A 47 7.63 6.04 -18.36
C GLN A 47 8.77 5.04 -18.09
N CYS A 48 8.67 4.22 -17.05
CA CYS A 48 9.60 3.11 -16.83
C CYS A 48 9.51 2.07 -17.97
N TRP A 49 8.29 1.70 -18.37
CA TRP A 49 8.05 0.69 -19.40
C TRP A 49 8.49 1.15 -20.80
N SER A 50 8.32 2.43 -21.12
CA SER A 50 8.77 2.98 -22.41
C SER A 50 10.30 2.93 -22.55
N GLY A 51 11.04 3.09 -21.44
CA GLY A 51 12.50 2.97 -21.38
C GLY A 51 13.04 1.54 -21.16
N PHE A 52 12.17 0.52 -21.09
CA PHE A 52 12.56 -0.82 -20.64
C PHE A 52 13.71 -1.45 -21.45
N THR A 53 13.77 -1.20 -22.76
CA THR A 53 14.85 -1.72 -23.61
C THR A 53 16.21 -1.15 -23.20
N ASP A 54 16.28 0.14 -22.88
CA ASP A 54 17.53 0.79 -22.49
C ASP A 54 17.90 0.48 -21.03
N MET A 55 16.90 0.27 -20.18
CA MET A 55 17.12 -0.32 -18.84
C MET A 55 17.83 -1.67 -18.94
N LEU A 56 17.35 -2.58 -19.81
CA LEU A 56 17.96 -3.91 -19.99
C LEU A 56 19.40 -3.83 -20.51
N ARG A 57 19.72 -2.84 -21.34
CA ARG A 57 21.07 -2.65 -21.91
C ARG A 57 22.05 -2.02 -20.94
N THR A 58 21.60 -1.04 -20.15
CA THR A 58 22.46 -0.19 -19.33
C THR A 58 22.50 -0.60 -17.86
N GLY A 59 21.48 -1.34 -17.40
CA GLY A 59 21.26 -1.64 -15.98
C GLY A 59 20.88 -0.42 -15.13
N ARG A 60 20.60 0.73 -15.76
CA ARG A 60 20.26 1.98 -15.06
C ARG A 60 18.75 2.24 -15.07
N PRO A 61 18.18 2.79 -13.99
CA PRO A 61 16.79 3.26 -13.98
C PRO A 61 16.57 4.29 -15.10
N GLN A 62 15.50 4.16 -15.88
CA GLN A 62 15.14 5.14 -16.93
C GLN A 62 14.15 6.19 -16.41
N TYR A 63 13.65 5.98 -15.20
CA TYR A 63 12.83 6.92 -14.47
C TYR A 63 13.55 7.24 -13.16
N ALA A 64 13.99 8.49 -13.03
CA ALA A 64 14.64 9.04 -11.84
C ALA A 64 13.67 10.07 -11.22
N PRO A 65 12.74 9.63 -10.36
CA PRO A 65 11.68 10.49 -9.83
C PRO A 65 12.24 11.69 -9.05
N THR A 66 13.40 11.53 -8.40
CA THR A 66 14.11 12.60 -7.67
C THR A 66 15.14 13.35 -8.53
N GLY A 67 15.25 13.02 -9.82
CA GLY A 67 16.34 13.51 -10.69
C GLY A 67 17.70 12.86 -10.42
N THR A 68 17.78 11.85 -9.56
CA THR A 68 18.99 11.06 -9.27
C THR A 68 18.75 9.56 -9.49
N ASP A 69 19.81 8.81 -9.80
CA ASP A 69 19.76 7.35 -9.96
C ASP A 69 19.49 6.60 -8.63
N GLU A 70 19.50 7.30 -7.50
CA GLU A 70 19.39 6.75 -6.15
C GLU A 70 18.02 6.95 -5.50
N GLY A 71 17.21 7.91 -5.99
CA GLY A 71 15.91 8.19 -5.39
C GLY A 71 14.82 7.25 -5.90
N THR A 72 14.02 6.77 -4.95
CA THR A 72 12.87 5.92 -5.20
C THR A 72 11.61 6.74 -5.47
N VAL A 73 10.60 6.10 -6.06
CA VAL A 73 9.28 6.70 -6.21
C VAL A 73 8.69 7.08 -4.84
N PHE A 74 9.02 6.32 -3.79
CA PHE A 74 8.64 6.62 -2.42
C PHE A 74 9.26 7.94 -1.94
N ASP A 75 10.54 8.21 -2.23
CA ASP A 75 11.20 9.45 -1.77
C ASP A 75 10.51 10.73 -2.29
N VAL A 76 9.94 10.68 -3.50
CA VAL A 76 9.19 11.82 -4.06
C VAL A 76 7.83 11.96 -3.41
N HIS A 77 7.09 10.88 -3.23
CA HIS A 77 5.77 10.93 -2.59
C HIS A 77 5.87 11.25 -1.09
N TYR A 78 6.96 10.89 -0.42
CA TYR A 78 7.21 11.23 0.98
C TYR A 78 7.62 12.70 1.18
N ALA A 79 8.01 13.42 0.12
CA ALA A 79 8.44 14.81 0.20
C ALA A 79 7.29 15.82 0.31
N ASP A 80 6.07 15.43 -0.07
CA ASP A 80 4.88 16.28 -0.01
C ASP A 80 3.71 15.54 0.68
N PRO A 81 3.17 16.05 1.81
CA PRO A 81 2.12 15.38 2.58
C PRO A 81 0.82 15.08 1.82
N ASP A 82 0.44 15.92 0.85
CA ASP A 82 -0.80 15.77 0.08
C ASP A 82 -0.66 14.63 -0.96
N THR A 83 0.49 14.55 -1.64
CA THR A 83 0.82 13.42 -2.52
C THR A 83 1.05 12.13 -1.75
N LEU A 84 1.67 12.19 -0.55
CA LEU A 84 1.86 11.02 0.32
C LEU A 84 0.51 10.37 0.67
N THR A 85 -0.46 11.17 1.12
CA THR A 85 -1.77 10.65 1.52
C THR A 85 -2.50 9.99 0.35
N THR A 86 -2.45 10.60 -0.82
CA THR A 86 -3.05 10.06 -2.06
C THR A 86 -2.39 8.74 -2.45
N PHE A 87 -1.06 8.68 -2.40
CA PHE A 87 -0.27 7.49 -2.70
C PHE A 87 -0.55 6.34 -1.73
N LEU A 88 -0.57 6.62 -0.42
CA LEU A 88 -0.88 5.63 0.62
C LEU A 88 -2.31 5.09 0.48
N THR A 89 -3.27 5.95 0.12
CA THR A 89 -4.66 5.55 -0.14
C THR A 89 -4.77 4.65 -1.36
N ALA A 90 -4.08 4.99 -2.46
CA ALA A 90 -4.04 4.17 -3.66
C ALA A 90 -3.45 2.77 -3.42
N MET A 91 -2.37 2.68 -2.62
CA MET A 91 -1.76 1.39 -2.26
C MET A 91 -2.62 0.57 -1.28
N SER A 92 -3.42 1.23 -0.44
CA SER A 92 -4.28 0.57 0.55
C SER A 92 -5.45 -0.19 -0.09
N GLY A 93 -5.97 0.28 -1.24
CA GLY A 93 -7.01 -0.43 -2.00
C GLY A 93 -6.58 -1.83 -2.46
N ILE A 94 -5.30 -1.99 -2.82
CA ILE A 94 -4.70 -3.28 -3.22
C ILE A 94 -4.52 -4.20 -2.01
N SER A 95 -4.21 -3.62 -0.86
CA SER A 95 -3.89 -4.36 0.37
C SER A 95 -5.14 -4.86 1.12
N ALA A 96 -6.34 -4.43 0.71
CA ALA A 96 -7.60 -4.80 1.36
C ALA A 96 -7.87 -6.31 1.36
N GLY A 97 -7.72 -6.96 0.20
CA GLY A 97 -7.93 -8.41 0.07
C GLY A 97 -6.94 -9.24 0.91
N PRO A 98 -5.62 -9.03 0.75
CA PRO A 98 -4.61 -9.69 1.57
C PRO A 98 -4.79 -9.44 3.08
N ALA A 99 -5.11 -8.21 3.50
CA ALA A 99 -5.34 -7.89 4.91
C ALA A 99 -6.48 -8.70 5.51
N ARG A 100 -7.61 -8.80 4.79
CA ARG A 100 -8.75 -9.61 5.22
C ARG A 100 -8.41 -11.10 5.30
N ALA A 101 -7.75 -11.63 4.27
CA ALA A 101 -7.33 -13.03 4.26
C ALA A 101 -6.40 -13.35 5.45
N LEU A 102 -5.49 -12.45 5.79
CA LEU A 102 -4.59 -12.62 6.93
C LEU A 102 -5.34 -12.53 8.28
N ALA A 103 -6.30 -11.62 8.39
CA ALA A 103 -7.16 -11.50 9.58
C ALA A 103 -7.99 -12.78 9.84
N GLU A 104 -8.41 -13.48 8.78
CA GLU A 104 -9.23 -14.69 8.89
C GLU A 104 -8.39 -15.98 9.02
N ALA A 105 -7.25 -16.10 8.33
CA ALA A 105 -6.53 -17.37 8.18
C ALA A 105 -5.51 -17.68 9.29
N PHE A 106 -5.00 -16.66 10.00
CA PHE A 106 -3.97 -16.85 11.02
C PHE A 106 -4.59 -17.11 12.42
N PRO A 107 -3.99 -17.97 13.28
CA PRO A 107 -4.54 -18.31 14.60
C PRO A 107 -4.33 -17.18 15.63
N TRP A 108 -5.04 -16.07 15.44
CA TRP A 108 -4.98 -14.87 16.28
C TRP A 108 -5.47 -15.09 17.72
N ASP A 109 -6.25 -16.14 17.97
CA ASP A 109 -6.73 -16.54 19.31
C ASP A 109 -5.59 -16.88 20.28
N ARG A 110 -4.41 -17.26 19.74
CA ARG A 110 -3.24 -17.67 20.53
C ARG A 110 -2.31 -16.51 20.91
N HIS A 111 -2.63 -15.31 20.46
CA HIS A 111 -1.76 -14.13 20.57
C HIS A 111 -2.54 -12.97 21.18
N ARG A 112 -1.85 -12.03 21.81
CA ARG A 112 -2.46 -10.84 22.44
C ARG A 112 -2.03 -9.55 21.80
N SER A 113 -0.91 -9.53 21.08
CA SER A 113 -0.36 -8.34 20.48
C SER A 113 0.19 -8.59 19.08
N VAL A 114 0.00 -7.61 18.20
CA VAL A 114 0.50 -7.63 16.83
C VAL A 114 0.97 -6.24 16.42
N VAL A 115 2.09 -6.17 15.71
CA VAL A 115 2.55 -4.94 15.06
C VAL A 115 2.83 -5.19 13.59
N ASP A 116 2.26 -4.34 12.75
CA ASP A 116 2.52 -4.30 11.31
C ASP A 116 3.71 -3.38 11.00
N ILE A 117 4.77 -3.91 10.39
CA ILE A 117 6.02 -3.21 10.08
C ILE A 117 5.98 -2.72 8.63
N GLY A 118 6.14 -1.40 8.43
CA GLY A 118 5.87 -0.75 7.15
C GLY A 118 4.37 -0.64 6.91
N THR A 119 3.63 -0.20 7.93
CA THR A 119 2.17 -0.27 7.98
C THR A 119 1.43 0.67 7.02
N ALA A 120 2.14 1.64 6.43
CA ALA A 120 1.56 2.63 5.54
C ALA A 120 0.34 3.31 6.19
N GLN A 121 -0.81 3.34 5.50
CA GLN A 121 -2.04 3.94 6.03
C GLN A 121 -2.70 3.15 7.17
N GLY A 122 -2.27 1.90 7.44
CA GLY A 122 -2.81 1.10 8.55
C GLY A 122 -3.99 0.19 8.20
N ARG A 123 -4.13 -0.23 6.93
CA ARG A 123 -5.22 -1.13 6.49
C ARG A 123 -5.26 -2.44 7.26
N LEU A 124 -4.11 -3.11 7.43
CA LEU A 124 -4.04 -4.38 8.17
C LEU A 124 -4.34 -4.19 9.66
N PRO A 125 -3.73 -3.21 10.37
CA PRO A 125 -4.11 -2.89 11.74
C PRO A 125 -5.61 -2.68 11.95
N VAL A 126 -6.26 -1.92 11.07
CA VAL A 126 -7.71 -1.69 11.13
C VAL A 126 -8.49 -2.99 11.00
N GLU A 127 -8.15 -3.83 10.01
CA GLU A 127 -8.84 -5.10 9.79
C GLU A 127 -8.69 -6.07 10.96
N LEU A 128 -7.48 -6.17 11.53
CA LEU A 128 -7.20 -7.01 12.69
C LEU A 128 -7.94 -6.51 13.93
N ALA A 129 -7.95 -5.21 14.19
CA ALA A 129 -8.65 -4.63 15.34
C ALA A 129 -10.18 -4.77 15.23
N ARG A 130 -10.75 -4.72 14.01
CA ARG A 130 -12.17 -4.98 13.76
C ARG A 130 -12.55 -6.44 13.98
N THR A 131 -11.71 -7.36 13.51
CA THR A 131 -11.99 -8.80 13.54
C THR A 131 -11.73 -9.42 14.92
N HIS A 132 -10.68 -8.96 15.61
CA HIS A 132 -10.17 -9.56 16.84
C HIS A 132 -10.13 -8.56 17.99
N ALA A 133 -11.27 -8.45 18.69
CA ALA A 133 -11.43 -7.50 19.79
C ALA A 133 -10.48 -7.73 20.98
N HIS A 134 -9.80 -8.88 21.08
CA HIS A 134 -8.83 -9.15 22.15
C HIS A 134 -7.39 -8.69 21.83
N LEU A 135 -7.07 -8.39 20.57
CA LEU A 135 -5.71 -8.01 20.17
C LEU A 135 -5.41 -6.55 20.50
N ALA A 136 -4.22 -6.32 21.06
CA ALA A 136 -3.53 -5.05 21.04
C ALA A 136 -2.81 -4.90 19.69
N VAL A 137 -3.21 -3.89 18.91
CA VAL A 137 -2.76 -3.75 17.52
C VAL A 137 -1.91 -2.49 17.38
N GLY A 138 -0.77 -2.62 16.73
CA GLY A 138 0.11 -1.50 16.42
C GLY A 138 0.49 -1.45 14.94
N GLY A 139 0.88 -0.26 14.50
CA GLY A 139 1.49 -0.03 13.20
C GLY A 139 2.81 0.71 13.38
N PHE A 140 3.87 0.22 12.73
CA PHE A 140 5.20 0.81 12.76
C PHE A 140 5.60 1.28 11.37
N ASP A 141 5.95 2.57 11.25
CA ASP A 141 6.42 3.17 10.01
C ASP A 141 7.17 4.48 10.29
N LEU A 142 7.72 5.08 9.24
CA LEU A 142 8.39 6.36 9.30
C LEU A 142 7.48 7.45 9.92
N PRO A 143 8.03 8.37 10.71
CA PRO A 143 7.25 9.43 11.37
C PRO A 143 6.36 10.24 10.41
N THR A 144 6.79 10.41 9.16
CA THR A 144 6.05 11.14 8.11
C THR A 144 4.75 10.46 7.69
N VAL A 145 4.62 9.15 7.90
CA VAL A 145 3.39 8.37 7.60
C VAL A 145 2.34 8.53 8.71
N GLY A 146 2.79 8.88 9.93
CA GLY A 146 1.95 8.96 11.13
C GLY A 146 0.63 9.72 10.96
N PRO A 147 0.61 10.93 10.36
CA PRO A 147 -0.63 11.68 10.14
C PRO A 147 -1.65 10.93 9.28
N ALA A 148 -1.22 10.31 8.17
CA ALA A 148 -2.11 9.57 7.29
C ALA A 148 -2.65 8.30 7.97
N PHE A 149 -1.79 7.59 8.71
CA PHE A 149 -2.18 6.44 9.51
C PHE A 149 -3.23 6.80 10.57
N GLN A 150 -2.97 7.86 11.34
CA GLN A 150 -3.85 8.30 12.42
C GLN A 150 -5.20 8.78 11.90
N SER A 151 -5.24 9.51 10.78
CA SER A 151 -6.50 9.91 10.14
C SER A 151 -7.34 8.69 9.75
N TYR A 152 -6.72 7.72 9.08
CA TYR A 152 -7.43 6.51 8.63
C TYR A 152 -7.95 5.65 9.78
N VAL A 153 -7.15 5.49 10.85
CA VAL A 153 -7.57 4.79 12.07
C VAL A 153 -8.72 5.53 12.76
N ALA A 154 -8.70 6.86 12.79
CA ALA A 154 -9.76 7.68 13.37
C ALA A 154 -11.07 7.60 12.55
N GLU A 155 -10.98 7.69 11.23
CA GLU A 155 -12.10 7.47 10.31
C GLU A 155 -12.72 6.07 10.47
N SER A 156 -11.91 5.09 10.85
CA SER A 156 -12.34 3.73 11.16
C SER A 156 -12.92 3.55 12.56
N GLY A 157 -12.90 4.58 13.41
CA GLY A 157 -13.43 4.55 14.78
C GLY A 157 -12.56 3.76 15.77
N LEU A 158 -11.26 3.60 15.50
CA LEU A 158 -10.36 2.67 16.22
C LEU A 158 -9.16 3.35 16.88
N SER A 159 -9.19 4.67 17.08
CA SER A 159 -8.07 5.43 17.67
C SER A 159 -7.61 4.92 19.03
N GLU A 160 -8.53 4.44 19.86
CA GLU A 160 -8.21 3.86 21.19
C GLU A 160 -7.70 2.42 21.11
N ARG A 161 -7.83 1.78 19.94
CA ARG A 161 -7.56 0.35 19.72
C ARG A 161 -6.24 0.09 19.02
N ILE A 162 -5.73 1.09 18.29
CA ILE A 162 -4.58 0.95 17.40
C ILE A 162 -3.55 2.02 17.75
N THR A 163 -2.32 1.59 18.01
CA THR A 163 -1.21 2.50 18.34
C THR A 163 -0.25 2.66 17.17
N PHE A 164 0.15 3.90 16.87
CA PHE A 164 1.22 4.17 15.91
C PHE A 164 2.56 4.23 16.62
N CYS A 165 3.55 3.51 16.10
CA CYS A 165 4.92 3.44 16.58
C CYS A 165 5.85 4.04 15.51
N PRO A 166 6.27 5.31 15.63
CA PRO A 166 7.15 5.92 14.65
C PRO A 166 8.57 5.33 14.73
N GLY A 167 9.17 5.01 13.59
CA GLY A 167 10.59 4.61 13.50
C GLY A 167 11.01 4.15 12.10
N ASP A 168 12.31 3.91 11.92
CA ASP A 168 12.88 3.34 10.71
C ASP A 168 13.30 1.88 10.97
N PHE A 169 12.64 0.92 10.30
CA PHE A 169 12.92 -0.51 10.50
C PHE A 169 14.34 -0.94 10.07
N SER A 170 15.05 -0.08 9.33
CA SER A 170 16.40 -0.33 8.84
C SER A 170 17.47 0.02 9.87
N THR A 171 17.19 0.99 10.76
CA THR A 171 18.17 1.52 11.72
C THR A 171 17.75 1.34 13.16
N ASP A 172 16.45 1.31 13.43
CA ASP A 172 15.89 1.33 14.77
C ASP A 172 15.53 -0.07 15.25
N GLU A 173 15.39 -0.22 16.57
CA GLU A 173 14.91 -1.46 17.16
C GLU A 173 13.42 -1.65 16.86
N LEU A 174 13.06 -2.87 16.45
CA LEU A 174 11.66 -3.19 16.14
C LEU A 174 10.82 -3.22 17.44
N PRO A 175 9.56 -2.78 17.37
CA PRO A 175 8.64 -2.86 18.50
C PRO A 175 8.41 -4.32 18.93
N THR A 176 8.16 -4.51 20.22
CA THR A 176 7.87 -5.84 20.78
C THR A 176 6.39 -6.18 20.68
N ALA A 177 6.08 -7.36 20.16
CA ALA A 177 4.74 -7.95 20.11
C ALA A 177 4.83 -9.48 20.01
N ASP A 178 3.71 -10.18 20.22
CA ASP A 178 3.64 -11.63 20.02
C ASP A 178 3.79 -11.99 18.53
N VAL A 179 3.34 -11.11 17.63
CA VAL A 179 3.42 -11.26 16.18
C VAL A 179 3.89 -9.96 15.53
N LEU A 180 4.88 -10.06 14.63
CA LEU A 180 5.27 -8.99 13.73
C LEU A 180 4.89 -9.38 12.29
N VAL A 181 4.18 -8.49 11.60
CA VAL A 181 3.79 -8.69 10.19
C VAL A 181 4.63 -7.78 9.29
N MET A 182 5.09 -8.32 8.16
CA MET A 182 5.84 -7.58 7.13
C MET A 182 5.30 -7.96 5.75
N GLY A 183 4.58 -7.05 5.09
CA GLY A 183 3.92 -7.33 3.80
C GLY A 183 4.56 -6.65 2.59
N HIS A 184 4.82 -5.35 2.66
CA HIS A 184 5.24 -4.52 1.51
C HIS A 184 6.50 -3.68 1.79
N SER A 185 7.43 -4.18 2.60
CA SER A 185 8.69 -3.46 2.84
C SER A 185 9.63 -3.57 1.63
N PRO A 186 10.16 -2.45 1.10
CA PRO A 186 11.10 -2.46 -0.02
C PRO A 186 12.47 -2.91 0.48
N ARG A 187 12.66 -4.22 0.70
CA ARG A 187 13.98 -4.76 0.97
C ARG A 187 14.74 -5.00 -0.33
N THR A 188 15.23 -3.94 -0.96
CA THR A 188 16.35 -4.06 -1.91
C THR A 188 17.67 -3.97 -1.16
N ALA A 189 17.93 -4.94 -0.29
CA ALA A 189 19.32 -5.19 0.12
C ALA A 189 20.02 -5.82 -1.08
N ARG A 190 20.81 -5.04 -1.84
CA ARG A 190 21.81 -5.67 -2.71
C ARG A 190 22.72 -6.48 -1.78
N PRO A 191 22.95 -7.78 -2.06
CA PRO A 191 23.92 -8.52 -1.27
C PRO A 191 25.25 -7.78 -1.35
N SER A 192 25.83 -7.46 -0.19
CA SER A 192 27.17 -6.91 -0.12
C SER A 192 28.12 -7.92 -0.74
N THR A 193 28.64 -7.61 -1.92
CA THR A 193 29.75 -8.35 -2.51
C THR A 193 31.00 -7.97 -1.72
N THR A 194 31.17 -8.56 -0.54
CA THR A 194 32.49 -8.66 0.07
C THR A 194 33.24 -9.74 -0.71
N ALA A 195 33.91 -9.33 -1.78
CA ALA A 195 34.92 -10.17 -2.42
C ALA A 195 36.11 -10.29 -1.45
N ALA A 196 36.46 -11.55 -1.16
CA ALA A 196 37.69 -11.95 -0.48
C ALA A 196 38.91 -11.71 -1.38
#